data_AF-A0A3N5P9L0-F1
#
_entry.id   AF-A0A3N5P9L0-F1
#
_cell.length_a   1.000
_cell.length_b   1.000
_cell.length_c   1.000
_cell.angle_alpha   90.00
_cell.angle_beta   90.00
_cell.angle_gamma   90.00
#
_symmetry.space_group_name_H-M   'P 1'
#
loop_
_entity.id
_entity.type
_entity.pdbx_description
1 polymer ?
#
loop_
_entity_poly.entity_id
_entity_poly.type
_entity_poly.pdbx_seq_one_letter_code
_entity_poly.pdbx_strand_id
1 'polypeptide(L)'
;MEDILSLFTKPKDPLSFKSVRISLASPEKILGRSNGEVKQPETINYRTFKPEREGLFCAKIFGPVKDYECLCGKYKRMKHRGVICEKCG
;
A
#
# COMPACT_ATOMS: atom_id res chain seq x y z
N MET A 1 -11.12 30.80 2.08
CA MET A 1 -9.98 31.41 1.35
C MET A 1 -8.63 30.84 1.80
N GLU A 2 -8.58 30.04 2.88
CA GLU A 2 -7.36 29.43 3.43
C GLU A 2 -6.97 28.10 2.76
N ASP A 3 -7.90 27.43 2.07
CA ASP A 3 -7.68 26.07 1.52
C ASP A 3 -6.81 26.03 0.26
N ILE A 4 -6.76 27.10 -0.55
CA ILE A 4 -6.03 27.13 -1.83
C ILE A 4 -4.51 27.25 -1.59
N LEU A 5 -4.10 27.88 -0.50
CA LEU A 5 -2.69 28.08 -0.12
C LEU A 5 -2.00 26.76 0.26
N SER A 6 -2.75 25.75 0.69
CA SER A 6 -2.22 24.42 1.03
C SER A 6 -1.79 23.57 -0.18
N LEU A 7 -2.24 23.95 -1.39
CA LEU A 7 -1.89 23.24 -2.63
C LEU A 7 -0.53 23.70 -3.22
N PHE A 8 -0.07 24.89 -2.82
CA PHE A 8 1.22 25.45 -3.23
C PHE A 8 2.29 25.40 -2.14
N THR A 9 1.98 24.86 -0.94
CA THR A 9 3.02 24.55 0.02
C THR A 9 3.93 23.50 -0.59
N LYS A 10 5.20 23.87 -0.82
CA LYS A 10 6.26 22.94 -1.19
C LYS A 10 6.14 21.69 -0.31
N PRO A 11 6.27 20.48 -0.87
CA PRO A 11 6.29 19.28 -0.05
C PRO A 11 7.31 19.51 1.06
N LYS A 12 6.90 19.32 2.33
CA LYS A 12 7.82 19.39 3.47
C LYS A 12 9.02 18.54 3.10
N ASP A 13 10.15 19.20 2.84
CA ASP A 13 11.43 18.55 2.55
C ASP A 13 11.63 17.42 3.56
N PRO A 14 12.25 16.29 3.16
CA PRO A 14 12.41 15.16 4.05
C PRO A 14 13.05 15.69 5.34
N LEU A 15 12.34 15.48 6.46
CA LEU A 15 12.75 15.88 7.81
C LEU A 15 14.27 15.84 7.90
N SER A 16 14.91 17.01 7.97
CA SER A 16 16.37 17.12 7.99
C SER A 16 16.89 16.32 9.19
N PHE A 17 17.42 15.13 8.92
CA PHE A 17 17.91 14.22 9.93
C PHE A 17 19.37 14.56 10.21
N LYS A 18 19.71 14.82 11.48
CA LYS A 18 21.09 15.16 11.89
C LYS A 18 22.01 13.94 11.88
N SER A 19 21.47 12.74 12.03
CA SER A 19 22.22 11.48 12.06
C SER A 19 21.34 10.28 11.74
N VAL A 20 21.96 9.17 11.34
CA VAL A 20 21.31 7.88 11.06
C VAL A 20 21.91 6.83 12.00
N ARG A 21 21.07 5.99 12.60
CA ARG A 21 21.50 4.88 13.48
C ARG A 21 21.06 3.54 12.88
N ILE A 22 21.95 2.56 12.91
CA ILE A 22 21.64 1.16 12.61
C ILE A 22 21.52 0.37 13.92
N SER A 23 20.56 -0.55 13.98
CA SER A 23 20.33 -1.42 15.15
C SER A 23 19.58 -2.67 14.69
N LEU A 24 19.70 -3.76 15.43
CA LEU A 24 18.91 -4.97 15.18
C LEU A 24 17.43 -4.68 15.41
N ALA A 25 16.58 -5.22 14.54
CA ALA A 25 15.14 -5.14 14.70
C ALA A 25 14.64 -6.33 15.55
N SER A 26 13.84 -6.04 16.57
CA SER A 26 13.12 -7.09 17.31
C SER A 26 11.99 -7.69 16.46
N PRO A 27 11.54 -8.92 16.75
CA PRO A 27 10.39 -9.52 16.07
C PRO A 27 9.14 -8.64 16.11
N GLU A 28 8.85 -8.01 17.25
CA GLU A 28 7.74 -7.06 17.42
C GLU A 28 7.85 -5.86 16.48
N LYS A 29 9.07 -5.33 16.28
CA LYS A 29 9.31 -4.21 15.37
C LYS A 29 9.14 -4.61 13.91
N ILE A 30 9.46 -5.85 13.56
CA ILE A 30 9.23 -6.40 12.21
C ILE A 30 7.72 -6.54 11.96
N LEU A 31 7.00 -7.12 12.91
CA LEU A 31 5.54 -7.28 12.82
C LEU A 31 4.82 -5.93 12.77
N GLY A 32 5.22 -4.95 13.58
CA GLY A 32 4.65 -3.60 13.57
C GLY A 32 4.92 -2.81 12.28
N ARG A 33 5.87 -3.24 11.45
CA ARG A 33 6.11 -2.67 10.11
C ARG A 33 5.34 -3.41 9.02
N SER A 34 4.82 -4.60 9.31
CA SER A 34 4.11 -5.40 8.32
C SER A 34 2.66 -4.96 8.20
N ASN A 35 2.16 -4.90 6.97
CA ASN A 35 0.74 -4.64 6.68
C ASN A 35 -0.06 -5.92 6.41
N GLY A 36 0.56 -7.09 6.53
CA GLY A 36 -0.07 -8.39 6.32
C GLY A 36 0.92 -9.54 6.29
N GLU A 37 0.42 -10.77 6.18
CA GLU A 37 1.23 -11.99 6.17
C GLU A 37 1.08 -12.70 4.81
N VAL A 38 2.21 -13.10 4.23
CA VAL A 38 2.25 -13.92 3.01
C VAL A 38 2.28 -15.39 3.42
N LYS A 39 1.29 -16.16 2.96
CA LYS A 39 1.17 -17.58 3.29
C LYS A 39 1.56 -18.51 2.14
N GLN A 40 1.44 -18.03 0.90
CA GLN A 40 1.71 -18.81 -0.30
C GLN A 40 2.89 -18.21 -1.07
N PRO A 41 3.74 -19.04 -1.71
CA PRO A 41 4.83 -18.57 -2.55
C PRO A 41 4.37 -18.12 -3.95
N GLU A 42 3.06 -18.13 -4.20
CA GLU A 42 2.47 -17.77 -5.48
C GLU A 42 2.66 -16.28 -5.79
N THR A 43 2.87 -15.95 -7.06
CA THR A 43 3.18 -14.59 -7.50
C THR A 43 2.01 -13.97 -8.24
N ILE A 44 1.84 -14.34 -9.50
CA ILE A 44 0.80 -13.86 -10.39
C ILE A 44 0.17 -15.02 -11.14
N ASN A 45 -1.09 -14.86 -11.49
CA ASN A 45 -1.79 -15.80 -12.32
C ASN A 45 -1.24 -15.77 -13.76
N TYR A 46 -0.91 -16.93 -14.32
CA TYR A 46 -0.31 -17.03 -15.65
C TYR A 46 -1.21 -16.56 -16.81
N ARG A 47 -2.55 -16.60 -16.66
CA ARG A 47 -3.49 -16.16 -17.71
C ARG A 47 -3.93 -14.72 -17.53
N THR A 48 -4.31 -14.36 -16.30
CA THR A 48 -4.93 -13.06 -16.04
C THR A 48 -3.91 -11.98 -15.66
N PHE A 49 -2.66 -12.38 -15.37
CA PHE A 49 -1.61 -11.51 -14.83
C PHE A 49 -2.03 -10.77 -13.55
N LYS A 50 -3.07 -11.25 -12.88
CA LYS A 50 -3.51 -10.70 -11.60
C LYS A 50 -2.68 -11.32 -10.48
N PRO A 51 -2.29 -10.55 -9.46
CA PRO A 51 -1.65 -11.10 -8.28
C PRO A 51 -2.55 -12.12 -7.58
N GLU A 52 -1.95 -13.19 -7.10
CA GLU A 52 -2.64 -14.21 -6.33
C GLU A 52 -2.93 -13.73 -4.89
N ARG A 53 -3.98 -14.29 -4.28
CA ARG A 53 -4.39 -13.93 -2.92
C ARG A 53 -3.47 -14.60 -1.92
N GLU A 54 -3.03 -13.88 -0.89
CA GLU A 54 -2.03 -14.36 0.11
C GLU A 54 -0.65 -14.73 -0.48
N GLY A 55 -0.43 -14.44 -1.76
CA GLY A 55 0.85 -14.59 -2.45
C GLY A 55 1.81 -13.41 -2.22
N LEU A 56 3.00 -13.51 -2.82
CA LEU A 56 4.09 -12.54 -2.71
C LEU A 56 3.72 -11.14 -3.24
N PHE A 57 2.73 -11.06 -4.15
CA PHE A 57 2.26 -9.79 -4.73
C PHE A 57 0.82 -9.44 -4.35
N CYS A 58 0.31 -9.98 -3.23
CA CYS A 58 -1.09 -9.83 -2.86
C CYS A 58 -1.49 -8.34 -2.70
N ALA A 59 -2.50 -7.91 -3.47
CA ALA A 59 -2.98 -6.54 -3.46
C ALA A 59 -3.57 -6.08 -2.11
N LYS A 60 -4.01 -7.03 -1.27
CA LYS A 60 -4.50 -6.75 0.08
C LYS A 60 -3.38 -6.30 1.04
N ILE A 61 -2.18 -6.83 0.87
CA ILE A 61 -1.03 -6.57 1.76
C ILE A 61 -0.27 -5.34 1.29
N PHE A 62 0.00 -5.27 -0.02
CA PHE A 62 0.87 -4.27 -0.61
C PHE A 62 0.11 -3.10 -1.26
N GLY A 63 -1.20 -3.25 -1.48
CA GLY A 63 -2.04 -2.22 -2.11
C GLY A 63 -2.46 -2.56 -3.54
N PRO A 64 -3.29 -1.68 -4.16
CA PRO A 64 -3.86 -1.93 -5.48
C PRO A 64 -2.81 -1.85 -6.60
N VAL A 65 -3.00 -2.65 -7.66
CA VAL A 65 -2.12 -2.66 -8.85
C VAL A 65 -2.32 -1.41 -9.72
N LYS A 66 -3.51 -0.82 -9.68
CA LYS A 66 -3.89 0.37 -10.44
C LYS A 66 -4.36 1.47 -9.52
N ASP A 67 -4.05 2.70 -9.86
CA ASP A 67 -4.42 3.87 -9.07
C ASP A 67 -5.95 3.97 -8.91
N TYR A 68 -6.40 4.09 -7.67
CA TYR A 68 -7.82 4.23 -7.31
C TYR A 68 -8.75 3.15 -7.89
N GLU A 69 -8.24 1.94 -8.15
CA GLU A 69 -9.01 0.80 -8.61
C GLU A 69 -8.69 -0.45 -7.79
N CYS A 70 -9.73 -1.10 -7.25
CA CYS A 70 -9.57 -2.36 -6.53
C CYS A 70 -9.30 -3.53 -7.49
N LEU A 71 -8.66 -4.61 -7.02
CA LEU A 71 -8.27 -5.76 -7.85
C LEU A 71 -9.43 -6.41 -8.62
N CYS A 72 -10.62 -6.48 -8.01
CA CYS A 72 -11.81 -7.05 -8.67
C CYS A 72 -12.51 -6.09 -9.64
N GLY A 73 -12.13 -4.80 -9.66
CA GLY A 73 -12.76 -3.77 -10.48
C GLY A 73 -14.15 -3.28 -10.03
N LYS A 74 -14.65 -3.68 -8.85
CA LYS A 74 -15.93 -3.18 -8.28
C LYS A 74 -15.86 -1.68 -7.99
N TYR A 75 -14.79 -1.24 -7.33
CA TYR A 75 -14.53 0.17 -7.02
C TYR A 75 -13.47 0.70 -7.98
N LYS A 76 -13.85 1.69 -8.78
CA LYS A 76 -12.99 2.36 -9.75
C LYS A 76 -13.11 3.88 -9.62
N ARG A 77 -12.02 4.56 -10.00
CA ARG A 77 -11.87 6.03 -10.05
C ARG A 77 -11.81 6.65 -8.65
N MET A 78 -11.43 7.92 -8.59
CA MET A 78 -11.24 8.66 -7.32
C MET A 78 -12.48 8.78 -6.44
N LYS A 79 -13.69 8.51 -6.93
CA LYS A 79 -14.94 8.57 -6.14
C LYS A 79 -14.94 7.66 -4.90
N HIS A 80 -14.21 6.55 -4.95
CA HIS A 80 -14.17 5.53 -3.90
C HIS A 80 -12.84 5.53 -3.15
N ARG A 81 -12.15 6.68 -3.09
CA ARG A 81 -10.85 6.81 -2.43
C ARG A 81 -10.99 6.46 -0.94
N GLY A 82 -10.14 5.54 -0.47
CA GLY A 82 -10.13 5.07 0.92
C GLY A 82 -11.16 3.99 1.26
N VAL A 83 -11.99 3.56 0.29
CA VAL A 83 -12.95 2.46 0.50
C VAL A 83 -12.23 1.12 0.33
N ILE A 84 -12.30 0.27 1.36
CA ILE A 84 -11.81 -1.11 1.35
C ILE A 84 -12.84 -1.98 0.63
N CYS A 85 -12.38 -2.88 -0.25
CA CYS A 85 -13.28 -3.67 -1.08
C CYS A 85 -13.68 -4.97 -0.37
N GLU A 86 -14.98 -5.21 -0.21
CA GLU A 86 -15.49 -6.44 0.42
C GLU A 86 -15.04 -7.75 -0.25
N LYS A 87 -14.72 -7.73 -1.56
CA LYS A 87 -14.33 -8.93 -2.31
C LYS A 87 -12.83 -9.22 -2.24
N CYS A 88 -11.98 -8.21 -2.45
CA CYS A 88 -10.53 -8.41 -2.52
C CYS A 88 -9.77 -7.98 -1.26
N GLY A 89 -10.45 -7.36 -0.29
CA GLY A 89 -9.82 -6.70 0.86
C GLY A 89 -9.27 -5.37 0.43
#